data_AF-A0A2P4XWR0-F1
#
_entry.id   AF-A0A2P4XWR0-F1
#
_cell.length_a   1.000
_cell.length_b   1.000
_cell.length_c   1.000
_cell.angle_alpha   90.00
_cell.angle_beta   90.00
_cell.angle_gamma   90.00
#
_symmetry.space_group_name_H-M   'P 1'
#
loop_
_entity.id
_entity.type
_entity.pdbx_description
1 polymer ?
#
loop_
_entity_poly.entity_id
_entity_poly.type
_entity_poly.pdbx_seq_one_letter_code
_entity_poly.pdbx_strand_id
1 'polypeptide(L)'
;MGRGSPLTERERCKIDGLGQAGVGIREIARKVKRSTDAVRPSTGEFTAPQLRSMLNLTPSVRTIQRVLVNVVWLCYTKLNSTLPLSKADKISRKA
;
A
#
# COMPACT_ATOMS: atom_id res chain seq x y z
N MET A 1 -13.65 -17.30 -14.95
CA MET A 1 -14.04 -15.98 -14.40
C MET A 1 -13.35 -14.89 -15.21
N GLY A 2 -14.07 -14.21 -16.09
CA GLY A 2 -13.50 -13.11 -16.88
C GLY A 2 -13.13 -11.92 -15.99
N ARG A 3 -12.02 -11.24 -16.30
CA ARG A 3 -11.73 -9.95 -15.65
C ARG A 3 -12.68 -8.91 -16.23
N GLY A 4 -13.28 -8.06 -15.37
CA GLY A 4 -14.19 -7.01 -15.81
C GLY A 4 -13.52 -5.98 -16.72
N SER A 5 -14.31 -5.06 -17.29
CA SER A 5 -13.80 -4.01 -18.16
C SER A 5 -12.72 -3.15 -17.47
N PRO A 6 -11.72 -2.64 -18.20
CA PRO A 6 -10.73 -1.74 -17.64
C PRO A 6 -11.36 -0.51 -16.96
N LEU A 7 -10.69 0.03 -15.96
CA LEU A 7 -11.10 1.28 -15.33
C LEU A 7 -10.95 2.45 -16.30
N THR A 8 -12.04 3.19 -16.45
CA THR A 8 -12.07 4.46 -17.19
C THR A 8 -11.31 5.55 -16.43
N GLU A 9 -10.84 6.57 -17.12
CA GLU A 9 -10.10 7.68 -16.51
C GLU A 9 -10.92 8.42 -15.44
N ARG A 10 -12.22 8.64 -15.69
CA ARG A 10 -13.14 9.22 -14.70
C ARG A 10 -13.24 8.38 -13.41
N GLU A 11 -13.27 7.06 -13.54
CA GLU A 11 -13.26 6.17 -12.38
C GLU A 11 -11.94 6.28 -11.61
N ARG A 12 -10.81 6.37 -12.31
CA ARG A 12 -9.49 6.55 -11.68
C ARG A 12 -9.42 7.85 -10.89
N CYS A 13 -9.77 8.98 -11.50
CA CYS A 13 -9.80 10.27 -10.82
C CYS A 13 -10.71 10.26 -9.58
N LYS A 14 -11.87 9.59 -9.66
CA LYS A 14 -12.79 9.46 -8.52
C LYS A 14 -12.21 8.59 -7.40
N ILE A 15 -11.51 7.50 -7.74
CA ILE A 15 -10.82 6.64 -6.77
C ILE A 15 -9.72 7.43 -6.06
N ASP A 16 -8.90 8.16 -6.82
CA ASP A 16 -7.77 8.91 -6.29
C ASP A 16 -8.26 10.01 -5.32
N GLY A 17 -9.29 10.76 -5.71
CA GLY A 17 -9.89 11.77 -4.83
C GLY A 17 -10.49 11.20 -3.55
N LEU A 18 -11.17 10.05 -3.62
CA LEU A 18 -11.71 9.37 -2.43
C LEU A 18 -10.60 8.79 -1.55
N GLY A 19 -9.51 8.29 -2.14
CA GLY A 19 -8.34 7.82 -1.42
C GLY A 19 -7.62 8.93 -0.67
N GLN A 20 -7.44 10.09 -1.32
CA GLN A 20 -6.88 11.30 -0.68
C GLN A 20 -7.77 11.82 0.46
N ALA A 21 -9.10 11.66 0.35
CA ALA A 21 -10.04 11.97 1.42
C ALA A 21 -10.04 10.95 2.59
N GLY A 22 -9.16 9.94 2.56
CA GLY A 22 -9.02 8.94 3.62
C GLY A 22 -10.12 7.87 3.64
N VAL A 23 -10.90 7.74 2.56
CA VAL A 23 -11.96 6.72 2.48
C VAL A 23 -11.35 5.34 2.29
N GLY A 24 -11.79 4.35 3.07
CA GLY A 24 -11.27 2.99 2.97
C GLY A 24 -11.59 2.29 1.63
N ILE A 25 -10.68 1.45 1.14
CA ILE A 25 -10.77 0.79 -0.19
C ILE A 25 -12.10 0.05 -0.41
N ARG A 26 -12.62 -0.65 0.59
CA ARG A 26 -13.91 -1.37 0.49
C ARG A 26 -15.08 -0.41 0.27
N GLU A 27 -15.03 0.77 0.86
CA GLU A 27 -16.04 1.80 0.67
C GLU A 27 -15.91 2.47 -0.69
N ILE A 28 -14.67 2.75 -1.14
CA ILE A 28 -14.41 3.24 -2.50
C ILE A 28 -14.97 2.25 -3.53
N ALA A 29 -14.67 0.96 -3.38
CA ALA A 29 -15.16 -0.11 -4.25
C ALA A 29 -16.70 -0.12 -4.32
N ARG A 30 -17.39 0.04 -3.20
CA ARG A 30 -18.86 0.17 -3.16
C ARG A 30 -19.35 1.41 -3.90
N LYS A 31 -18.70 2.58 -3.71
CA LYS A 31 -19.08 3.86 -4.35
C LYS A 31 -18.84 3.87 -5.87
N VAL A 32 -17.78 3.20 -6.34
CA VAL A 32 -17.40 3.12 -7.76
C VAL A 32 -18.02 1.89 -8.44
N LYS A 33 -18.69 1.00 -7.68
CA LYS A 33 -19.29 -0.25 -8.15
C LYS A 33 -18.27 -1.16 -8.86
N ARG A 34 -17.04 -1.20 -8.33
CA ARG A 34 -15.94 -2.04 -8.83
C ARG A 34 -15.46 -2.98 -7.74
N SER A 35 -14.76 -4.05 -8.13
CA SER A 35 -14.14 -4.95 -7.16
C SER A 35 -13.01 -4.24 -6.41
N THR A 36 -12.74 -4.68 -5.18
CA THR A 36 -11.63 -4.13 -4.38
C THR A 36 -10.28 -4.30 -5.06
N ASP A 37 -10.09 -5.39 -5.80
CA ASP A 37 -8.84 -5.67 -6.51
C ASP A 37 -8.61 -4.74 -7.70
N ALA A 38 -9.69 -4.21 -8.31
CA ALA A 38 -9.58 -3.19 -9.35
C ALA A 38 -9.21 -1.82 -8.79
N VAL A 39 -9.69 -1.49 -7.59
CA VAL A 39 -9.47 -0.18 -6.94
C VAL A 39 -8.07 -0.05 -6.32
N ARG A 40 -7.61 -1.13 -5.70
CA ARG A 40 -6.31 -1.24 -4.99
C ARG A 40 -5.10 -0.61 -5.73
N PRO A 41 -4.86 -0.93 -7.01
CA PRO A 41 -3.75 -0.34 -7.77
C PRO A 41 -3.81 1.19 -7.86
N SER A 42 -5.01 1.77 -7.98
CA SER A 42 -5.18 3.23 -8.07
C SER A 42 -4.87 3.92 -6.74
N THR A 43 -5.13 3.27 -5.61
CA THR A 43 -4.76 3.82 -4.29
C THR A 43 -3.29 3.58 -3.91
N GLY A 44 -2.49 2.99 -4.80
CA GLY A 44 -1.10 2.62 -4.53
C GLY A 44 -0.93 1.38 -3.64
N GLU A 45 -2.02 0.70 -3.29
CA GLU A 45 -1.99 -0.55 -2.52
C GLU A 45 -2.03 -1.75 -3.47
N PHE A 46 -0.90 -2.43 -3.66
CA PHE A 46 -0.85 -3.60 -4.54
C PHE A 46 -0.87 -4.91 -3.75
N THR A 47 -1.61 -5.89 -4.27
CA THR A 47 -1.48 -7.27 -3.77
C THR A 47 -0.22 -7.94 -4.32
N ALA A 48 0.34 -8.90 -3.58
CA ALA A 48 1.52 -9.65 -4.03
C ALA A 48 1.43 -10.26 -5.46
N PRO A 49 0.30 -10.87 -5.90
CA PRO A 49 0.18 -11.33 -7.28
C PRO A 49 0.11 -10.19 -8.31
N GLN A 50 -0.49 -9.05 -7.95
CA GLN A 50 -0.49 -7.85 -8.81
C GLN A 50 0.92 -7.29 -8.98
N LEU A 51 1.68 -7.18 -7.90
CA LEU A 51 3.10 -6.78 -7.95
C LEU A 51 3.92 -7.72 -8.83
N ARG A 52 3.74 -9.03 -8.66
CA ARG A 52 4.44 -10.03 -9.48
C ARG A 52 4.18 -9.82 -10.97
N SER A 53 2.92 -9.61 -11.34
CA SER A 53 2.52 -9.43 -12.74
C SER A 53 2.98 -8.08 -13.30
N MET A 54 2.87 -7.02 -12.52
CA MET A 54 3.22 -5.65 -12.94
C MET A 54 4.73 -5.45 -13.11
N LEU A 55 5.52 -6.08 -12.24
CA LEU A 55 6.98 -5.99 -12.24
C LEU A 55 7.66 -7.17 -12.97
N ASN A 56 6.88 -8.05 -13.61
CA ASN A 56 7.37 -9.24 -14.32
C ASN A 56 8.33 -10.09 -13.48
N LEU A 57 7.99 -10.33 -12.21
CA LEU A 57 8.85 -11.03 -11.27
C LEU A 57 8.76 -12.56 -11.43
N THR A 58 9.93 -13.19 -11.60
CA THR A 58 10.10 -14.64 -11.53
C THR A 58 9.64 -15.27 -10.20
N PRO A 59 9.97 -14.73 -9.00
CA PRO A 59 9.70 -15.41 -7.72
C PRO A 59 8.20 -15.67 -7.46
N SER A 60 7.94 -16.65 -6.61
CA SER A 60 6.58 -17.02 -6.21
C SER A 60 5.88 -15.90 -5.41
N VAL A 61 4.55 -15.86 -5.45
CA VAL A 61 3.73 -14.94 -4.65
C VAL A 61 4.04 -15.08 -3.15
N ARG A 62 4.30 -16.31 -2.68
CA ARG A 62 4.65 -16.59 -1.29
C ARG A 62 6.00 -15.98 -0.90
N THR A 63 6.97 -15.99 -1.81
CA THR A 63 8.28 -15.33 -1.60
C THR A 63 8.09 -13.83 -1.43
N ILE A 64 7.29 -13.20 -2.30
CA ILE A 64 6.97 -11.77 -2.23
C ILE A 64 6.30 -11.43 -0.88
N GLN A 65 5.29 -12.21 -0.48
CA GLN A 65 4.62 -12.03 0.80
C GLN A 65 5.58 -12.12 1.98
N ARG A 66 6.46 -13.12 2.02
CA ARG A 66 7.44 -13.29 3.11
C ARG A 66 8.40 -12.11 3.21
N VAL A 67 8.91 -11.62 2.07
CA VAL A 67 9.80 -10.46 2.05
C VAL A 67 9.08 -9.23 2.59
N LEU A 68 7.86 -8.96 2.13
CA LEU A 68 7.09 -7.80 2.59
C LEU A 68 6.75 -7.87 4.09
N VAL A 69 6.38 -9.05 4.61
CA VAL A 69 6.13 -9.23 6.05
C VAL A 69 7.38 -8.93 6.87
N ASN A 70 8.55 -9.39 6.43
CA ASN A 70 9.81 -9.08 7.12
C ASN A 70 10.15 -7.58 7.07
N VAL A 71 9.88 -6.89 5.96
CA VAL A 71 10.07 -5.43 5.86
C VAL A 71 9.12 -4.69 6.79
N VAL A 72 7.84 -5.07 6.84
CA VAL A 72 6.87 -4.47 7.76
C VAL A 72 7.28 -4.68 9.21
N TRP A 73 7.72 -5.90 9.56
CA TRP A 73 8.24 -6.20 10.89
C TRP A 73 9.49 -5.38 11.22
N LEU A 74 10.41 -5.23 10.25
CA LEU A 74 11.61 -4.42 10.40
C LEU A 74 11.27 -2.93 10.60
N CYS A 75 10.32 -2.39 9.83
CA CYS A 75 9.85 -1.01 10.00
C CYS A 75 9.19 -0.83 11.37
N TYR A 76 8.32 -1.75 11.78
CA TYR A 76 7.66 -1.69 13.09
C TYR A 76 8.67 -1.75 14.24
N THR A 77 9.63 -2.67 14.18
CA THR A 77 10.66 -2.83 15.21
C THR A 77 11.64 -1.67 15.23
N LYS A 78 12.13 -1.20 14.08
CA LYS A 78 13.06 -0.06 14.02
C LYS A 78 12.39 1.26 14.40
N LEU A 79 11.15 1.50 13.96
CA LEU A 79 10.42 2.72 14.31
C LEU A 79 9.98 2.74 15.78
N ASN A 80 9.61 1.60 16.38
CA ASN A 80 9.29 1.53 17.81
C ASN A 80 10.51 1.35 18.72
N SER A 81 11.69 1.01 18.16
CA SER A 81 12.95 0.95 18.92
C SER A 81 13.59 2.32 19.14
N THR A 82 13.17 3.36 18.42
CA THR A 82 13.57 4.72 18.77
C THR A 82 12.71 5.18 19.94
N LEU A 83 13.24 5.03 21.16
CA LEU A 83 12.80 5.83 22.31
C LEU A 83 12.66 7.29 21.84
N PRO A 84 11.62 8.04 22.24
CA PRO A 84 11.55 9.45 21.91
C PRO A 84 12.84 10.10 22.39
N LEU A 85 13.66 10.62 21.46
CA LEU A 85 14.95 11.23 21.79
C LEU A 85 14.76 12.20 22.94
N SER A 86 15.47 11.95 24.03
CA SER A 86 15.45 12.81 25.19
C SER A 86 15.94 14.20 24.77
N LYS A 87 15.52 15.25 25.50
CA LYS A 87 16.01 16.60 25.25
C LYS A 87 17.55 16.65 25.33
N ALA A 88 18.15 15.85 26.20
CA ALA A 88 19.61 15.75 26.33
C ALA A 88 20.26 15.19 25.05
N ASP A 89 19.72 14.10 24.48
CA ASP A 89 20.26 13.48 23.26
C ASP A 89 20.19 14.42 22.05
N LYS A 90 19.16 15.28 22.00
CA LYS A 90 19.00 16.31 20.96
C LYS A 90 20.02 17.44 21.10
N ILE A 91 20.43 17.77 22.32
CA ILE A 91 21.43 18.80 22.62
C ILE A 91 22.82 18.27 22.25
N SER A 92 23.15 17.03 22.61
CA SER A 92 24.45 16.40 22.31
C SER A 92 24.74 16.21 20.81
N ARG A 93 23.70 16.21 19.95
CA ARG A 93 23.87 16.15 18.48
C ARG A 93 24.05 17.51 17.80
N LYS A 94 23.75 18.61 18.51
CA LYS A 94 23.86 19.98 17.97
C LYS A 94 25.18 20.67 18.35
N ALA A 95 25.95 20.07 19.27
CA ALA A 95 27.32 20.48 19.60
C ALA A 95 28.29 19.85 18.60
#